data_AF-A0AAW0X417-F1
#
_entry.id   AF-A0AAW0X417-F1
#
_cell.length_a   1.000
_cell.length_b   1.000
_cell.length_c   1.000
_cell.angle_alpha   90.00
_cell.angle_beta   90.00
_cell.angle_gamma   90.00
#
_symmetry.space_group_name_H-M   'P 1'
#
loop_
_entity.id
_entity.type
_entity.pdbx_description
1 polymer ?
#
loop_
_entity_poly.entity_id
_entity_poly.type
_entity_poly.pdbx_seq_one_letter_code
_entity_poly.pdbx_strand_id
1 'polypeptide(L)'
;NGSQPRLFFLFTDILLYTKLPTVNLARTPTTSSGDVLDVDYKPNSLECCCLLPLRHCFIVPVLGNGQQGLFRLRCESEDMLLYSSDNPTQSEWVSTLSKAVKE
;
A
#
# COMPACT_ATOMS: atom_id res chain seq x y z
N ASN A 1 -14.87 -9.95 -8.12
CA ASN A 1 -14.27 -9.07 -7.10
C ASN A 1 -13.13 -8.30 -7.72
N GLY A 2 -13.32 -6.99 -7.95
CA GLY A 2 -12.28 -6.11 -8.50
C GLY A 2 -11.24 -5.71 -7.44
N SER A 3 -10.11 -5.16 -7.90
CA SER A 3 -9.12 -4.56 -6.99
C SER A 3 -9.71 -3.35 -6.28
N GLN A 4 -9.22 -3.10 -5.07
CA GLN A 4 -9.71 -2.02 -4.21
C GLN A 4 -8.52 -1.13 -3.83
N PRO A 5 -8.53 0.16 -4.17
CA PRO A 5 -7.42 1.04 -3.82
C PRO A 5 -7.36 1.25 -2.31
N ARG A 6 -6.14 1.25 -1.77
CA ARG A 6 -5.84 1.42 -0.35
C ARG A 6 -4.64 2.34 -0.20
N LEU A 7 -4.65 3.14 0.86
CA LEU A 7 -3.53 3.99 1.22
C LEU A 7 -2.77 3.32 2.37
N PHE A 8 -1.47 3.13 2.20
CA PHE A 8 -0.57 2.49 3.16
C PHE A 8 0.36 3.52 3.79
N PHE A 9 0.55 3.39 5.10
CA PHE A 9 1.48 4.19 5.89
C PHE A 9 2.44 3.24 6.60
N LEU A 10 3.72 3.32 6.24
CA LEU A 10 4.77 2.53 6.87
C LEU A 10 5.45 3.34 7.96
N PHE A 11 5.35 2.84 9.19
CA PHE A 11 6.13 3.30 10.32
C PHE A 11 7.24 2.28 10.62
N THR A 12 8.07 2.56 11.62
CA THR A 12 9.18 1.68 11.99
C THR A 12 8.74 0.35 12.59
N ASP A 13 7.57 0.29 13.22
CA ASP A 13 7.07 -0.88 13.97
C ASP A 13 5.70 -1.37 13.49
N ILE A 14 4.97 -0.54 12.73
CA ILE A 14 3.63 -0.84 12.24
C ILE A 14 3.47 -0.47 10.75
N LEU A 15 2.64 -1.24 10.06
CA LEU A 15 2.07 -0.88 8.77
C LEU A 15 0.57 -0.65 8.94
N LEU A 16 0.14 0.58 8.66
CA LEU A 16 -1.27 0.97 8.69
C LEU A 16 -1.79 1.02 7.26
N TYR A 17 -3.02 0.55 7.04
CA TYR A 17 -3.70 0.82 5.78
C TYR A 17 -5.15 1.26 5.97
N THR A 18 -5.59 2.11 5.04
CA THR A 18 -6.88 2.80 5.10
C THR A 18 -7.62 2.68 3.77
N LYS A 19 -8.94 2.86 3.79
CA LYS A 19 -9.68 3.18 2.57
C LYS A 19 -9.37 4.62 2.17
N LEU A 20 -9.34 4.88 0.86
CA LEU A 20 -9.26 6.25 0.37
C LEU A 20 -10.49 7.05 0.83
N PRO A 21 -10.33 8.35 1.16
CA PRO A 21 -11.47 9.19 1.48
C PRO A 21 -12.48 9.21 0.34
N THR A 22 -13.77 9.12 0.69
CA THR A 22 -14.86 9.14 -0.29
C THR A 22 -15.10 10.54 -0.87
N VAL A 23 -14.48 11.58 -0.29
CA VAL A 23 -14.72 12.98 -0.63
C VAL A 23 -13.83 13.39 -1.81
N ASN A 24 -14.45 13.52 -2.98
CA ASN A 24 -13.99 14.20 -4.18
C ASN A 24 -12.50 14.00 -4.54
N LEU A 25 -12.18 12.85 -5.14
CA LEU A 25 -11.04 12.73 -6.04
C LEU A 25 -11.29 13.62 -7.27
N ALA A 26 -11.16 14.93 -7.12
CA ALA A 26 -11.05 15.82 -8.26
C ALA A 26 -9.70 15.51 -8.92
N ARG A 27 -9.73 14.77 -10.02
CA ARG A 27 -8.56 14.56 -10.89
C ARG A 27 -8.07 15.93 -11.37
N THR A 28 -7.12 16.52 -10.68
CA THR A 28 -6.35 17.64 -11.21
C THR A 28 -5.31 17.06 -12.16
N PRO A 29 -5.26 17.52 -13.43
CA PRO A 29 -4.28 17.03 -14.39
C PRO A 29 -2.96 17.76 -14.14
N THR A 30 -2.15 17.27 -13.20
CA THR A 30 -0.79 17.81 -13.01
C THR A 30 0.24 16.81 -13.50
N THR A 31 0.82 17.17 -14.64
CA THR A 31 2.02 16.61 -15.26
C THR A 31 3.19 16.61 -14.28
N SER A 32 3.51 15.47 -13.67
CA SER A 32 4.87 14.95 -13.44
C SER A 32 4.80 13.71 -12.54
N SER A 33 5.62 12.72 -12.89
CA SER A 33 5.87 11.44 -12.21
C SER A 33 5.60 11.45 -10.69
N GLY A 34 4.61 10.66 -10.28
CA GLY A 34 4.16 10.51 -8.90
C GLY A 34 2.81 11.18 -8.69
N ASP A 35 1.72 10.44 -8.94
CA ASP A 35 0.35 10.86 -8.59
C ASP A 35 0.26 11.02 -7.06
N VAL A 36 0.69 12.18 -6.56
CA VAL A 36 0.35 12.62 -5.22
C VAL A 36 -1.14 12.92 -5.28
N LEU A 37 -1.95 11.97 -4.81
CA LEU A 37 -3.37 12.18 -4.66
C LEU A 37 -3.56 13.45 -3.81
N ASP A 38 -4.13 14.50 -4.41
CA ASP A 38 -4.52 15.73 -3.71
C ASP A 38 -5.77 15.41 -2.88
N VAL A 39 -5.52 14.69 -1.78
CA VAL A 39 -6.54 14.24 -0.85
C VAL A 39 -6.71 15.32 0.20
N ASP A 40 -7.90 15.91 0.26
CA ASP A 40 -8.28 16.81 1.35
C ASP A 40 -8.43 16.01 2.65
N TYR A 41 -7.33 15.84 3.38
CA TYR A 41 -7.23 15.10 4.64
C TYR A 41 -7.91 15.84 5.81
N LYS A 42 -9.21 16.12 5.68
CA LYS A 42 -10.02 16.61 6.80
C LYS A 42 -10.02 15.60 7.96
N PRO A 43 -10.16 16.05 9.21
CA PRO A 43 -10.34 15.14 10.34
C PRO A 43 -11.45 14.12 10.05
N ASN A 44 -11.21 12.85 10.37
CA ASN A 44 -12.12 11.71 10.15
C ASN A 44 -12.41 11.38 8.67
N SER A 45 -11.58 11.83 7.73
CA SER A 45 -11.74 11.50 6.29
C SER A 45 -11.24 10.10 5.90
N LEU A 46 -10.37 9.49 6.72
CA LEU A 46 -9.80 8.17 6.49
C LEU A 46 -10.47 7.13 7.38
N GLU A 47 -10.90 6.02 6.78
CA GLU A 47 -11.33 4.84 7.51
C GLU A 47 -10.14 3.88 7.66
N CYS A 48 -9.67 3.72 8.90
CA CYS A 48 -8.65 2.73 9.23
C CYS A 48 -9.20 1.32 9.03
N CYS A 49 -8.52 0.53 8.19
CA CYS A 49 -8.88 -0.88 7.98
C CYS A 49 -8.17 -1.76 9.01
N CYS A 50 -6.83 -1.75 9.00
CA CYS A 50 -6.03 -2.51 9.96
C CYS A 50 -4.72 -1.80 10.30
N LEU A 51 -4.23 -2.12 11.49
CA LEU A 51 -2.88 -1.87 11.97
C LEU A 51 -2.15 -3.22 12.02
N LEU A 52 -1.05 -3.33 11.29
CA LEU A 52 -0.28 -4.57 11.13
C LEU A 52 1.07 -4.43 11.83
N PRO A 53 1.29 -5.07 12.98
CA PRO A 53 2.58 -5.04 13.66
C PRO A 53 3.64 -5.73 12.80
N LEU A 54 4.69 -5.00 12.40
CA LEU A 54 5.66 -5.49 11.41
C LEU A 54 6.38 -6.76 11.86
N ARG A 55 6.59 -6.93 13.17
CA ARG A 55 7.18 -8.13 13.79
C ARG A 55 6.42 -9.44 13.50
N HIS A 56 5.16 -9.37 13.08
CA HIS A 56 4.32 -10.53 12.74
C HIS A 56 4.06 -10.64 11.24
N CYS A 57 4.59 -9.70 10.45
CA CYS A 57 4.35 -9.65 9.03
C CYS A 57 5.49 -10.33 8.25
N PHE A 58 5.24 -10.72 7.01
CA PHE A 58 6.28 -11.13 6.07
C PHE A 58 5.82 -10.92 4.62
N ILE A 59 6.81 -10.65 3.76
CA ILE A 59 6.59 -10.43 2.33
C ILE A 59 6.87 -11.73 1.59
N VAL A 60 5.88 -12.18 0.81
CA VAL A 60 6.00 -13.31 -0.10
C VAL A 60 6.04 -12.77 -1.53
N PRO A 61 7.18 -12.90 -2.24
CA PRO A 61 7.26 -12.57 -3.65
C PRO A 61 6.28 -13.43 -4.45
N VAL A 62 5.47 -12.80 -5.30
CA VAL A 62 4.59 -13.52 -6.22
C VAL A 62 5.29 -13.58 -7.58
N LEU A 63 5.86 -14.74 -7.90
CA LEU A 63 6.46 -14.98 -9.21
C LEU A 63 5.35 -15.34 -10.20
N GLY A 64 4.87 -14.35 -10.95
CA GLY A 64 3.94 -14.57 -12.06
C GLY A 64 4.66 -14.73 -13.40
N ASN A 65 4.04 -15.47 -14.32
CA ASN A 65 4.46 -15.64 -15.72
C ASN A 65 4.32 -14.33 -16.54
N GLY A 66 5.04 -13.27 -16.14
CA GLY A 66 4.98 -11.95 -16.77
C GLY A 66 4.19 -10.88 -15.99
N GLN A 67 3.70 -11.18 -14.78
CA GLN A 67 3.08 -10.16 -13.91
C GLN A 67 4.13 -9.54 -12.98
N GLN A 68 4.94 -8.64 -13.53
CA GLN A 68 5.67 -7.65 -12.73
C GLN A 68 4.63 -6.72 -12.08
N GLY A 69 4.78 -6.38 -10.80
CA GLY A 69 3.80 -5.53 -10.12
C GLY A 69 3.21 -6.09 -8.82
N LEU A 70 3.26 -7.41 -8.60
CA LEU A 70 2.56 -8.07 -7.48
C LEU A 70 3.49 -8.50 -6.34
N PHE A 71 3.04 -8.29 -5.10
CA PHE A 71 3.63 -8.89 -3.92
C PHE A 71 2.56 -9.23 -2.89
N ARG A 72 2.82 -10.24 -2.07
CA ARG A 72 1.87 -10.69 -1.04
C ARG A 72 2.41 -10.32 0.33
N LEU A 73 1.58 -9.65 1.12
CA LEU A 73 1.86 -9.27 2.50
C LEU A 73 0.97 -10.13 3.39
N ARG A 74 1.60 -10.94 4.25
CA ARG A 74 0.88 -11.71 5.27
C ARG A 74 1.26 -11.20 6.65
N CYS A 75 0.27 -11.06 7.53
CA CYS A 75 0.47 -10.68 8.92
C CYS A 75 -0.53 -11.44 9.80
N GLU A 76 -0.06 -12.42 10.58
CA GLU A 76 -0.92 -13.37 11.31
C GLU A 76 -2.03 -13.99 10.42
N SER A 77 -3.29 -13.63 10.66
CA SER A 77 -4.47 -14.09 9.89
C SER A 77 -4.77 -13.26 8.65
N GLU A 78 -4.17 -12.07 8.52
CA GLU A 78 -4.37 -11.17 7.38
C GLU A 78 -3.45 -11.57 6.22
N ASP A 79 -4.03 -11.63 5.02
CA ASP A 79 -3.31 -12.04 3.82
C ASP A 79 -3.76 -11.22 2.61
N MET A 80 -2.88 -10.31 2.16
CA MET A 80 -3.19 -9.34 1.11
C MET A 80 -2.29 -9.52 -0.10
N LEU A 81 -2.90 -9.53 -1.28
CA LEU A 81 -2.20 -9.42 -2.56
C LEU A 81 -2.22 -7.96 -3.00
N LEU A 82 -1.04 -7.34 -3.04
CA LEU A 82 -0.85 -5.93 -3.34
C LEU A 82 -0.19 -5.76 -4.70
N TYR A 83 -0.57 -4.68 -5.40
CA TYR A 83 0.08 -4.27 -6.64
C TYR A 83 0.14 -2.76 -6.77
N SER A 84 1.08 -2.30 -7.59
CA SER A 84 1.16 -0.92 -8.05
C SER A 84 1.20 -0.91 -9.57
N SER A 85 0.56 0.10 -10.20
CA SER A 85 0.72 0.37 -11.62
C SER A 85 2.07 1.02 -11.96
N ASP A 86 2.76 1.55 -10.94
CA ASP A 86 4.10 2.12 -11.03
C ASP A 86 5.14 1.11 -10.51
N ASN A 87 5.89 0.51 -11.43
CA ASN A 87 6.87 -0.56 -11.16
C ASN A 87 8.05 -0.09 -10.28
N PRO A 88 8.71 1.06 -10.55
CA PRO A 88 9.69 1.65 -9.64
C PRO A 88 9.19 1.73 -8.19
N THR A 89 8.02 2.34 -7.97
CA THR A 89 7.41 2.46 -6.63
C THR A 89 7.17 1.10 -6.00
N GLN A 90 6.72 0.10 -6.78
CA GLN A 90 6.54 -1.25 -6.27
C GLN A 90 7.84 -1.85 -5.71
N SER A 91 8.92 -1.75 -6.48
CA SER A 91 10.22 -2.31 -6.09
C SER A 91 10.78 -1.67 -4.81
N GLU A 92 10.57 -0.35 -4.67
CA GLU A 92 10.92 0.41 -3.48
C GLU A 92 10.11 -0.04 -2.26
N TRP A 93 8.80 -0.20 -2.40
CA TRP A 93 7.93 -0.69 -1.33
C TRP A 93 8.30 -2.09 -0.87
N VAL A 94 8.53 -3.02 -1.81
CA VAL A 94 8.94 -4.40 -1.48
C VAL A 94 10.27 -4.39 -0.73
N SER A 95 11.26 -3.62 -1.20
CA SER A 95 12.56 -3.49 -0.55
C SER A 95 12.44 -2.91 0.87
N THR A 96 11.70 -1.81 1.01
CA THR A 96 11.54 -1.08 2.27
C THR A 96 10.76 -1.88 3.30
N LEU A 97 9.65 -2.51 2.91
CA LEU A 97 8.88 -3.41 3.77
C LEU A 97 9.69 -4.64 4.18
N SER A 98 10.43 -5.24 3.24
CA SER A 98 11.27 -6.40 3.54
C SER A 98 12.39 -6.07 4.53
N LYS A 99 12.85 -4.82 4.55
CA LYS A 99 13.79 -4.32 5.56
C LYS A 99 13.08 -4.09 6.90
N ALA A 100 11.99 -3.35 6.90
CA ALA A 100 11.27 -2.96 8.12
C ALA A 100 10.70 -4.16 8.90
N VAL A 101 10.32 -5.25 8.22
CA VAL A 101 9.85 -6.49 8.85
C VAL A 101 10.98 -7.28 9.56
N LYS A 102 12.23 -7.06 9.17
CA LYS A 102 13.39 -7.80 9.71
C LYS A 102 14.09 -7.10 10.88
N GLU A 103 13.82 -5.81 11.06
CA GLU A 103 14.33 -5.00 12.18
C GLU A 103 13.58 -5.33 13.47
#